data_AF-A0A328NWZ5-F1
#
_entry.id   AF-A0A328NWZ5-F1
#
_cell.length_a   1.000
_cell.length_b   1.000
_cell.length_c   1.000
_cell.angle_alpha   90.00
_cell.angle_beta   90.00
_cell.angle_gamma   90.00
#
_symmetry.space_group_name_H-M   'P 1'
#
loop_
_entity.id
_entity.type
_entity.pdbx_description
1 polymer ?
#
loop_
_entity_poly.entity_id
_entity_poly.type
_entity_poly.pdbx_seq_one_letter_code
_entity_poly.pdbx_strand_id
1 'polypeptide(L)'
;MRRYLAMLPLALLAACSPASPPPDQKPPKPQAAQSVPDNATLGSTEWYAWVDERLHITDDGHGPDRGSPEWNRAVQHKLGQEAPQSPPGSPQWQQAVDALLRTRPAM
;
A
#
# COMPACT_ATOMS: atom_id res chain seq x y z
N MET A 1 36.85 -7.93 42.34
CA MET A 1 37.94 -8.13 41.36
C MET A 1 38.12 -9.62 41.12
N ARG A 2 38.02 -10.11 39.87
CA ARG A 2 38.65 -11.36 39.45
C ARG A 2 38.97 -11.22 37.96
N ARG A 3 40.25 -11.40 37.64
CA ARG A 3 40.90 -11.05 36.38
C ARG A 3 41.28 -12.33 35.63
N TYR A 4 40.87 -12.39 34.35
CA TYR A 4 41.48 -13.00 33.16
C TYR A 4 41.88 -14.51 33.21
N LEU A 5 42.01 -15.28 32.13
CA LEU A 5 42.32 -15.04 30.71
C LEU A 5 42.11 -16.39 29.98
N ALA A 6 41.49 -16.42 28.81
CA ALA A 6 41.78 -17.43 27.78
C ALA A 6 41.21 -16.97 26.43
N MET A 7 42.09 -16.36 25.63
CA MET A 7 41.96 -16.25 24.18
C MET A 7 41.84 -17.65 23.58
N LEU A 8 40.97 -17.83 22.58
CA LEU A 8 41.32 -18.66 21.43
C LEU A 8 40.67 -18.09 20.15
N PRO A 9 41.45 -17.82 19.10
CA PRO A 9 40.96 -17.30 17.84
C PRO A 9 40.50 -18.45 16.95
N LEU A 10 39.39 -18.26 16.24
CA LEU A 10 39.06 -19.09 15.08
C LEU A 10 38.80 -18.16 13.90
N ALA A 11 39.88 -17.84 13.19
CA ALA A 11 39.79 -17.43 11.80
C ALA A 11 39.46 -18.68 10.97
N LEU A 12 38.50 -18.58 10.05
CA LEU A 12 38.51 -19.25 8.74
C LEU A 12 37.27 -18.84 7.92
N LEU A 13 37.54 -18.02 6.90
CA LEU A 13 37.04 -18.07 5.52
C LEU A 13 35.54 -18.30 5.27
N ALA A 14 34.89 -17.33 4.62
CA ALA A 14 34.40 -17.50 3.25
C ALA A 14 33.73 -16.21 2.76
N ALA A 15 34.36 -15.57 1.78
CA ALA A 15 33.67 -14.64 0.91
C ALA A 15 32.66 -15.43 0.07
N CYS A 16 31.38 -15.13 0.22
CA CYS A 16 30.38 -15.47 -0.78
C CYS A 16 29.84 -14.17 -1.37
N SER A 17 30.19 -13.97 -2.64
CA SER A 17 29.82 -12.90 -3.54
C SER A 17 28.33 -12.54 -3.51
N PRO A 18 27.94 -11.33 -3.95
CA PRO A 18 26.54 -11.06 -4.29
C PRO A 18 26.11 -12.05 -5.37
N ALA A 19 25.06 -12.82 -5.09
CA ALA A 19 24.37 -13.59 -6.10
C ALA A 19 23.71 -12.60 -7.07
N SER A 20 24.29 -12.45 -8.26
CA SER A 20 23.56 -11.89 -9.39
C SER A 20 22.35 -12.79 -9.66
N PRO A 21 21.11 -12.26 -9.64
CA PRO A 21 19.95 -13.07 -9.97
C PRO A 21 19.99 -13.51 -11.44
N PRO A 22 19.43 -14.68 -11.78
CA PRO A 22 19.36 -15.18 -13.14
C PRO A 22 18.57 -14.23 -14.06
N PRO A 23 18.92 -14.12 -15.36
CA PRO A 23 18.20 -13.28 -16.30
C PRO A 23 16.99 -14.04 -16.83
N ASP A 24 15.95 -14.20 -16.01
CA ASP A 24 14.62 -14.64 -16.49
C ASP A 24 13.51 -14.38 -15.46
N GLN A 25 13.58 -13.22 -14.80
CA GLN A 25 12.40 -12.68 -14.14
C GLN A 25 11.77 -11.66 -15.09
N LYS A 26 10.66 -12.08 -15.71
CA LYS A 26 9.60 -11.19 -16.21
C LYS A 26 9.56 -9.96 -15.30
N PRO A 27 9.69 -8.73 -15.84
CA PRO A 27 9.91 -7.55 -15.02
C PRO A 27 8.85 -7.54 -13.91
N PRO A 28 9.22 -7.34 -12.63
CA PRO A 28 8.22 -7.04 -11.63
C PRO A 28 7.44 -5.85 -12.20
N LYS A 29 6.16 -6.10 -12.50
CA LYS A 29 5.21 -5.03 -12.85
C LYS A 29 5.45 -3.96 -11.79
N PRO A 30 5.80 -2.73 -12.16
CA PRO A 30 6.20 -1.74 -11.19
C PRO A 30 5.17 -1.75 -10.08
N GLN A 31 5.59 -2.09 -8.87
CA GLN A 31 4.92 -1.64 -7.67
C GLN A 31 5.03 -0.13 -7.76
N ALA A 32 4.05 0.45 -8.44
CA ALA A 32 3.79 1.85 -8.44
C ALA A 32 3.32 2.17 -7.02
N ALA A 33 4.25 2.18 -6.07
CA ALA A 33 4.29 3.25 -5.09
C ALA A 33 4.58 4.56 -5.85
N GLN A 34 3.71 4.88 -6.82
CA GLN A 34 3.61 6.18 -7.41
C GLN A 34 2.79 6.91 -6.38
N SER A 35 3.45 7.73 -5.57
CA SER A 35 2.79 8.76 -4.78
C SER A 35 1.82 9.47 -5.73
N VAL A 36 0.54 9.12 -5.61
CA VAL A 36 -0.50 9.64 -6.50
C VAL A 36 -0.49 11.16 -6.33
N PRO A 37 -0.60 11.95 -7.41
CA PRO A 37 -0.53 13.39 -7.28
C PRO A 37 -1.52 13.87 -6.23
N ASP A 38 -1.13 14.84 -5.42
CA ASP A 38 -2.00 15.41 -4.39
C ASP A 38 -3.31 15.99 -4.96
N ASN A 39 -3.41 16.09 -6.29
CA ASN A 39 -4.52 16.64 -7.05
C ASN A 39 -5.10 15.65 -8.09
N ALA A 40 -5.09 14.34 -7.84
CA ALA A 40 -5.81 13.42 -8.72
C ALA A 40 -7.30 13.83 -8.85
N THR A 41 -7.83 13.81 -10.07
CA THR A 41 -9.22 14.18 -10.33
C THR A 41 -10.16 13.20 -9.63
N LEU A 42 -11.12 13.70 -8.85
CA LEU A 42 -12.09 12.86 -8.15
C LEU A 42 -12.83 11.93 -9.12
N GLY A 43 -12.90 10.66 -8.76
CA GLY A 43 -13.54 9.62 -9.59
C GLY A 43 -12.74 9.18 -10.80
N SER A 44 -11.49 9.65 -10.98
CA SER A 44 -10.57 9.10 -11.97
C SER A 44 -10.00 7.75 -11.55
N THR A 45 -9.44 7.01 -12.50
CA THR A 45 -8.77 5.73 -12.24
C THR A 45 -7.65 5.87 -11.20
N GLU A 46 -6.88 6.95 -11.27
CA GLU A 46 -5.80 7.26 -10.34
C GLU A 46 -6.34 7.56 -8.93
N TRP A 47 -7.44 8.31 -8.83
CA TRP A 47 -8.08 8.56 -7.53
C TRP A 47 -8.58 7.26 -6.90
N TYR A 48 -9.25 6.40 -7.66
CA TYR A 48 -9.70 5.11 -7.13
C TYR A 48 -8.53 4.22 -6.71
N ALA A 49 -7.43 4.22 -7.46
CA ALA A 49 -6.21 3.47 -7.09
C ALA A 49 -5.64 3.95 -5.75
N TRP A 50 -5.58 5.27 -5.55
CA TRP A 50 -5.11 5.86 -4.30
C TRP A 50 -6.00 5.49 -3.11
N VAL A 51 -7.33 5.59 -3.25
CA VAL A 51 -8.26 5.20 -2.18
C VAL A 51 -8.12 3.72 -1.84
N ASP A 52 -8.02 2.88 -2.88
CA ASP A 52 -7.91 1.43 -2.79
C ASP A 52 -6.64 1.01 -2.03
N GLU A 53 -5.49 1.63 -2.34
CA GLU A 53 -4.23 1.44 -1.63
C GLU A 53 -4.32 1.90 -0.18
N ARG A 54 -4.82 3.11 0.07
CA ARG A 54 -4.86 3.71 1.41
C ARG A 54 -5.78 2.95 2.38
N LEU A 55 -6.82 2.32 1.87
CA LEU A 55 -7.78 1.53 2.66
C LEU A 55 -7.53 0.01 2.58
N HIS A 56 -6.53 -0.41 1.80
CA HIS A 56 -6.23 -1.81 1.50
C HIS A 56 -7.53 -2.58 1.15
N ILE A 57 -8.24 -2.13 0.11
CA ILE A 57 -9.53 -2.71 -0.33
C ILE A 57 -9.28 -3.92 -1.23
N THR A 58 -8.47 -3.72 -2.26
CA THR A 58 -8.00 -4.79 -3.14
C THR A 58 -6.65 -5.27 -2.62
N ASP A 59 -6.53 -6.58 -2.42
CA ASP A 59 -5.27 -7.26 -2.11
C ASP A 59 -4.76 -7.98 -3.38
N ASP A 60 -3.63 -8.68 -3.32
CA ASP A 60 -2.94 -9.54 -4.33
C ASP A 60 -3.76 -10.00 -5.57
N GLY A 61 -4.28 -9.07 -6.37
CA GLY A 61 -5.20 -9.33 -7.48
C GLY A 61 -6.63 -9.77 -7.09
N HIS A 62 -6.99 -9.73 -5.81
CA HIS A 62 -8.30 -10.11 -5.31
C HIS A 62 -9.03 -8.91 -4.69
N GLY A 63 -10.19 -8.57 -5.25
CA GLY A 63 -11.01 -7.49 -4.76
C GLY A 63 -12.04 -7.05 -5.79
N PRO A 64 -13.00 -6.21 -5.39
CA PRO A 64 -13.96 -5.64 -6.33
C PRO A 64 -13.29 -4.66 -7.28
N ASP A 65 -13.81 -4.54 -8.50
CA ASP A 65 -13.31 -3.57 -9.47
C ASP A 65 -13.43 -2.14 -8.92
N ARG A 66 -12.36 -1.37 -9.00
CA ARG A 66 -12.29 0.01 -8.52
C ARG A 66 -13.41 0.88 -9.12
N GLY A 67 -14.14 1.61 -8.27
CA GLY A 67 -15.29 2.44 -8.65
C GLY A 67 -16.60 1.68 -8.86
N SER A 68 -16.60 0.34 -8.81
CA SER A 68 -17.83 -0.46 -8.83
C SER A 68 -18.69 -0.24 -7.57
N PRO A 69 -20.00 -0.57 -7.62
CA PRO A 69 -20.85 -0.56 -6.42
C PRO A 69 -20.32 -1.44 -5.29
N GLU A 70 -19.71 -2.58 -5.59
CA GLU A 70 -19.08 -3.50 -4.63
C GLU A 70 -17.90 -2.83 -3.94
N TRP A 71 -17.04 -2.17 -4.73
CA TRP A 71 -15.88 -1.44 -4.22
C TRP A 71 -16.31 -0.24 -3.36
N ASN A 72 -17.31 0.52 -3.80
CA ASN A 72 -17.85 1.64 -3.02
C ASN A 72 -18.39 1.19 -1.65
N ARG A 73 -19.06 0.02 -1.60
CA ARG A 73 -19.50 -0.60 -0.34
C ARG A 73 -18.34 -1.05 0.54
N ALA A 74 -17.29 -1.62 -0.05
CA ALA A 74 -16.09 -2.02 0.68
C ALA A 74 -15.39 -0.80 1.30
N VAL A 75 -15.28 0.30 0.54
CA VAL A 75 -14.76 1.58 1.05
C VAL A 75 -15.60 2.06 2.22
N GLN A 76 -16.92 2.08 2.08
CA GLN A 76 -17.83 2.50 3.15
C GLN A 76 -17.65 1.65 4.42
N HIS A 77 -17.49 0.33 4.26
CA HIS A 77 -17.22 -0.58 5.36
C HIS A 77 -15.88 -0.27 6.05
N LYS A 78 -14.79 -0.06 5.29
CA LYS A 78 -13.48 0.30 5.87
C LYS A 78 -13.49 1.64 6.60
N LEU A 79 -14.28 2.59 6.13
CA LEU A 79 -14.43 3.90 6.77
C LEU A 79 -15.28 3.84 8.05
N GLY A 80 -16.16 2.83 8.19
CA GLY A 80 -16.94 2.60 9.40
C GLY A 80 -17.85 3.80 9.74
N GLN A 81 -17.77 4.28 10.98
CA GLN A 81 -18.58 5.40 11.46
C GLN A 81 -18.24 6.74 10.78
N GLU A 82 -17.04 6.88 10.24
CA GLU A 82 -16.59 8.08 9.54
C GLU A 82 -17.01 8.08 8.06
N ALA A 83 -17.66 7.00 7.60
CA ALA A 83 -18.07 6.89 6.22
C ALA A 83 -19.08 7.99 5.84
N PRO A 84 -18.91 8.65 4.68
CA PRO A 84 -19.86 9.66 4.22
C PRO A 84 -21.27 9.10 4.09
N GLN A 85 -22.27 9.88 4.52
CA GLN A 85 -23.68 9.51 4.41
C GLN A 85 -24.26 9.74 3.00
N SER A 86 -23.50 10.41 2.12
CA SER A 86 -23.85 10.59 0.72
C SER A 86 -23.94 9.24 -0.02
N PRO A 87 -24.75 9.13 -1.10
CA PRO A 87 -24.86 7.89 -1.87
C PRO A 87 -23.51 7.39 -2.38
N PRO A 88 -23.13 6.12 -2.14
CA PRO A 88 -21.84 5.57 -2.56
C PRO A 88 -21.59 5.74 -4.06
N GLY A 89 -20.39 6.17 -4.43
CA GLY A 89 -20.00 6.41 -5.83
C GLY A 89 -20.49 7.72 -6.43
N SER A 90 -21.33 8.50 -5.74
CA SER A 90 -21.71 9.84 -6.18
C SER A 90 -20.53 10.82 -6.10
N PRO A 91 -20.52 11.92 -6.88
CA PRO A 91 -19.48 12.95 -6.77
C PRO A 91 -19.34 13.52 -5.36
N GLN A 92 -20.46 13.73 -4.65
CA GLN A 92 -20.47 14.21 -3.27
C GLN A 92 -19.83 13.21 -2.32
N TRP A 93 -20.07 11.92 -2.54
CA TRP A 93 -19.42 10.86 -1.76
C TRP A 93 -17.92 10.80 -2.03
N GLN A 94 -17.49 10.89 -3.30
CA GLN A 94 -16.06 10.90 -3.65
C GLN A 94 -15.32 12.07 -3.00
N GLN A 95 -15.90 13.27 -3.05
CA GLN A 95 -15.33 14.45 -2.40
C GLN A 95 -15.20 14.28 -0.88
N ALA A 96 -16.22 13.69 -0.24
CA ALA A 96 -16.19 13.45 1.20
C ALA A 96 -15.17 12.37 1.60
N VAL A 97 -15.06 11.28 0.82
CA VAL A 97 -14.02 10.25 1.01
C VAL A 97 -12.64 10.85 0.84
N ASP A 98 -12.43 11.66 -0.20
CA ASP A 98 -11.14 12.31 -0.46
C ASP A 98 -10.72 13.20 0.71
N ALA A 99 -11.59 14.13 1.13
CA ALA A 99 -11.33 15.02 2.26
C ALA A 99 -11.03 14.24 3.55
N LEU A 100 -11.79 13.19 3.83
CA LEU A 100 -11.57 12.33 4.99
C LEU A 100 -10.19 11.66 4.93
N LEU A 101 -9.86 11.03 3.81
CA LEU A 101 -8.61 10.30 3.65
C LEU A 101 -7.38 11.21 3.64
N ARG A 102 -7.50 12.43 3.13
CA ARG A 102 -6.44 13.46 3.18
C ARG A 102 -6.10 13.90 4.61
N THR A 103 -7.09 13.93 5.50
CA THR A 103 -6.89 14.32 6.91
C THR A 103 -6.42 13.17 7.81
N ARG A 104 -6.62 11.93 7.38
CA ARG A 104 -6.17 10.75 8.11
C ARG A 104 -4.67 10.47 7.87
N PRO A 105 -3.90 10.10 8.90
CA PRO A 105 -2.57 9.54 8.68
C PRO A 105 -2.69 8.25 7.85
N ALA A 106 -1.68 7.96 7.04
CA ALA A 106 -1.61 6.69 6.32
C ALA A 106 -1.62 5.53 7.34
N MET A 107 -2.47 4.52 7.09
CA MET A 107 -2.60 3.34 7.96
C MET A 107 -1.56 2.28 7.64
#